data_AF-A0A957MGJ1-F1
#
_entry.id   AF-A0A957MGJ1-F1
#
_cell.length_a   1.000
_cell.length_b   1.000
_cell.length_c   1.000
_cell.angle_alpha   90.00
_cell.angle_beta   90.00
_cell.angle_gamma   90.00
#
_symmetry.space_group_name_H-M   'P 1'
#
loop_
_entity.id
_entity.type
_entity.pdbx_description
1 polymer ?
#
loop_
_entity_poly.entity_id
_entity_poly.type
_entity_poly.pdbx_seq_one_letter_code
_entity_poly.pdbx_strand_id
1 'polypeptide(L)'
;MGRYHSSFQQTLWQLQITFAPDEYLELLARHSQPGDWLNSRVEIASYWDKLPRYLIARCPLCGVRFTNRADTHSLFMWGDSTGGRGRALSAHPENTVPCAHFVGVQKFINLNGNIPMELDYFPQAWGDVPVITPELLLHTAQTGVVMHSLPICRVERGAFTPKYVVYLLTYYAESPSAAHKAGGGGWTLFTASQHAGHDPRVGDLPYWVELGKLHWLDLDDPTLPLKSGPTSDFPYAGIQGVGGSYTYRKRPKPRWQWLDRSWHPDGVIYNSSENEVLARPSW
;
A
#
# COMPACT_ATOMS: atom_id res chain seq x y z
N MET A 1 -6.37 23.09 0.95
CA MET A 1 -5.26 22.13 1.08
C MET A 1 -5.69 21.08 2.10
N GLY A 2 -5.87 19.83 1.68
CA GLY A 2 -6.12 18.73 2.61
C GLY A 2 -4.91 18.58 3.53
N ARG A 3 -5.14 18.48 4.85
CA ARG A 3 -4.05 18.19 5.78
C ARG A 3 -3.67 16.73 5.59
N TYR A 4 -2.43 16.48 5.17
CA TYR A 4 -1.86 15.14 5.20
C TYR A 4 -1.88 14.59 6.63
N HIS A 5 -2.06 13.28 6.77
CA HIS A 5 -1.86 12.61 8.05
C HIS A 5 -0.40 12.81 8.54
N SER A 6 -0.17 12.90 9.85
CA SER A 6 1.16 13.19 10.42
C SER A 6 2.21 12.16 9.98
N SER A 7 1.86 10.87 9.96
CA SER A 7 2.74 9.80 9.50
C SER A 7 3.27 10.01 8.07
N PHE A 8 2.48 10.63 7.18
CA PHE A 8 2.94 10.92 5.82
C PHE A 8 4.16 11.84 5.85
N GLN A 9 4.11 12.91 6.64
CA GLN A 9 5.24 13.85 6.79
C GLN A 9 6.46 13.16 7.42
N GLN A 10 6.24 12.32 8.44
CA GLN A 10 7.31 11.58 9.11
C GLN A 10 8.00 10.56 8.21
N THR A 11 7.35 10.09 7.13
CA THR A 11 7.95 9.10 6.22
C THR A 11 8.68 9.70 5.02
N LEU A 12 8.60 11.02 4.80
CA LEU A 12 9.20 11.66 3.63
C LEU A 12 10.71 11.47 3.55
N TRP A 13 11.42 11.44 4.68
CA TRP A 13 12.87 11.23 4.71
C TRP A 13 13.27 9.83 4.22
N GLN A 14 12.35 8.86 4.24
CA GLN A 14 12.60 7.50 3.75
C GLN A 14 12.60 7.44 2.23
N LEU A 15 12.03 8.43 1.53
CA LEU A 15 11.94 8.43 0.07
C LEU A 15 13.33 8.30 -0.57
N GLN A 16 13.48 7.32 -1.45
CA GLN A 16 14.73 7.04 -2.15
C GLN A 16 14.46 7.18 -3.66
N ILE A 17 15.06 8.19 -4.28
CA ILE A 17 14.93 8.43 -5.71
C ILE A 17 16.08 7.73 -6.43
N THR A 18 15.75 6.73 -7.25
CA THR A 18 16.74 5.91 -7.98
C THR A 18 16.65 6.05 -9.50
N PHE A 19 15.72 6.88 -9.98
CA PHE A 19 15.53 7.19 -11.39
C PHE A 19 15.57 8.70 -11.62
N ALA A 20 15.93 9.11 -12.83
CA ALA A 20 15.53 10.41 -13.33
C ALA A 20 14.03 10.38 -13.75
N PRO A 21 13.24 11.45 -13.55
CA PRO A 21 11.81 11.42 -13.84
C PRO A 21 11.46 11.13 -15.31
N ASP A 22 12.25 11.62 -16.26
CA ASP A 22 12.12 11.35 -17.69
C ASP A 22 12.43 9.88 -18.03
N GLU A 23 13.54 9.35 -17.51
CA GLU A 23 13.92 7.93 -17.66
C GLU A 23 12.80 7.01 -17.14
N TYR A 24 12.24 7.33 -15.97
CA TYR A 24 11.16 6.55 -15.36
C TYR A 24 9.88 6.60 -16.20
N LEU A 25 9.49 7.78 -16.70
CA LEU A 25 8.31 7.93 -17.55
C LEU A 25 8.47 7.21 -18.89
N GLU A 26 9.65 7.25 -19.51
CA GLU A 26 9.95 6.47 -20.72
C GLU A 26 9.82 4.97 -20.46
N LEU A 27 10.32 4.50 -19.31
CA LEU A 27 10.18 3.10 -18.90
C LEU A 27 8.70 2.73 -18.72
N LEU A 28 7.91 3.55 -18.01
CA LEU A 28 6.48 3.30 -17.85
C LEU A 28 5.73 3.31 -19.18
N ALA A 29 6.07 4.23 -20.10
CA ALA A 29 5.44 4.32 -21.42
C ALA A 29 5.68 3.05 -22.26
N ARG A 30 6.87 2.44 -22.15
CA ARG A 30 7.16 1.14 -22.80
C ARG A 30 6.34 0.00 -22.23
N HIS A 31 6.02 0.03 -20.93
CA HIS A 31 5.36 -1.06 -20.23
C HIS A 31 3.84 -0.88 -20.00
N SER A 32 3.27 0.28 -20.29
CA SER A 32 1.83 0.56 -20.10
C SER A 32 0.94 0.08 -21.26
N GLN A 33 1.52 -0.53 -22.30
CA GLN A 33 0.79 -1.19 -23.39
C GLN A 33 0.14 -2.50 -22.89
N PRO A 34 -1.19 -2.67 -22.96
CA PRO A 34 -1.86 -3.89 -22.56
C PRO A 34 -1.38 -5.10 -23.38
N GLY A 35 -0.66 -6.03 -22.75
CA GLY A 35 -0.19 -7.28 -23.37
C GLY A 35 1.33 -7.50 -23.34
N ASP A 36 2.14 -6.45 -23.17
CA ASP A 36 3.61 -6.55 -23.29
C ASP A 36 4.33 -6.98 -22.00
N TRP A 37 3.67 -6.90 -20.84
CA TRP A 37 4.25 -7.32 -19.55
C TRP A 37 4.64 -8.81 -19.48
N LEU A 38 3.99 -9.67 -20.27
CA LEU A 38 4.31 -11.10 -20.27
C LEU A 38 5.54 -11.43 -21.13
N ASN A 39 5.97 -10.53 -22.01
CA ASN A 39 6.95 -10.83 -23.06
C ASN A 39 8.38 -10.30 -22.78
N SER A 40 8.59 -9.31 -21.89
CA SER A 40 9.94 -8.77 -21.61
C SER A 40 10.46 -9.08 -20.20
N ARG A 41 10.69 -10.38 -19.89
CA ARG A 41 11.28 -10.81 -18.61
C ARG A 41 12.60 -10.10 -18.26
N VAL A 42 13.42 -9.76 -19.26
CA VAL A 42 14.73 -9.11 -19.07
C VAL A 42 14.58 -7.63 -18.66
N GLU A 43 13.67 -6.89 -19.29
CA GLU A 43 13.44 -5.47 -18.96
C GLU A 43 12.76 -5.31 -17.61
N ILE A 44 11.85 -6.21 -17.25
CA ILE A 44 11.21 -6.25 -15.94
C ILE A 44 12.25 -6.47 -14.82
N ALA A 45 13.22 -7.36 -15.03
CA ALA A 45 14.31 -7.54 -14.06
C ALA A 45 15.12 -6.24 -13.89
N SER A 46 15.50 -5.60 -14.99
CA SER A 46 16.26 -4.34 -14.96
C SER A 46 15.51 -3.19 -14.26
N TYR A 47 14.19 -3.16 -14.39
CA TYR A 47 13.32 -2.22 -13.69
C TYR A 47 13.37 -2.47 -12.18
N TRP A 48 13.10 -3.71 -11.74
CA TRP A 48 13.11 -4.05 -10.32
C TRP A 48 14.48 -3.82 -9.70
N ASP A 49 15.57 -4.13 -10.39
CA ASP A 49 16.94 -3.96 -9.88
C ASP A 49 17.30 -2.50 -9.57
N LYS A 50 16.66 -1.55 -10.26
CA LYS A 50 16.82 -0.12 -10.01
C LYS A 50 15.93 0.42 -8.89
N LEU A 51 14.88 -0.30 -8.48
CA LEU A 51 14.01 0.21 -7.42
C LEU A 51 14.71 0.19 -6.05
N PRO A 52 14.46 1.20 -5.20
CA PRO A 52 15.01 1.25 -3.87
C PRO A 52 14.56 0.06 -3.01
N ARG A 53 15.43 -0.32 -2.07
CA ARG A 53 15.13 -1.36 -1.09
C ARG A 53 14.76 -0.72 0.25
N TYR A 54 13.60 -1.08 0.75
CA TYR A 54 13.05 -0.59 2.00
C TYR A 54 13.04 -1.67 3.07
N LEU A 55 13.23 -1.26 4.33
CA LEU A 55 12.81 -2.06 5.47
C LEU A 55 11.29 -1.94 5.58
N ILE A 56 10.59 -3.07 5.47
CA ILE A 56 9.12 -3.12 5.50
C ILE A 56 8.62 -3.43 6.91
N ALA A 57 9.29 -4.35 7.59
CA ALA A 57 8.93 -4.75 8.94
C ALA A 57 10.11 -5.43 9.64
N ARG A 58 10.01 -5.55 10.96
CA ARG A 58 10.86 -6.40 11.80
C ARG A 58 9.98 -7.38 12.53
N CYS A 59 10.34 -8.66 12.51
CA CYS A 59 9.54 -9.68 13.18
C CYS A 59 9.47 -9.39 14.70
N PRO A 60 8.28 -9.32 15.32
CA PRO A 60 8.17 -9.10 16.77
C PRO A 60 8.64 -10.30 17.59
N LEU A 61 8.74 -11.50 17.00
CA LEU A 61 9.13 -12.72 17.70
C LEU A 61 10.65 -12.95 17.71
N CYS A 62 11.37 -12.56 16.66
CA CYS A 62 12.81 -12.82 16.54
C CYS A 62 13.65 -11.65 16.01
N GLY A 63 13.04 -10.49 15.75
CA GLY A 63 13.74 -9.27 15.30
C GLY A 63 14.25 -9.28 13.86
N VAL A 64 14.11 -10.40 13.13
CA VAL A 64 14.55 -10.52 11.73
C VAL A 64 13.91 -9.44 10.86
N ARG A 65 14.73 -8.82 10.01
CA ARG A 65 14.32 -7.75 9.09
C ARG A 65 13.65 -8.34 7.86
N PHE A 66 12.47 -7.83 7.52
CA PHE A 66 11.84 -8.03 6.22
C PHE A 66 12.09 -6.79 5.36
N THR A 67 12.88 -6.96 4.30
CA THR A 67 13.15 -5.89 3.33
C THR A 67 12.57 -6.26 1.97
N ASN A 68 12.17 -5.26 1.20
CA ASN A 68 11.62 -5.47 -0.13
C ASN A 68 11.95 -4.30 -1.06
N ARG A 69 12.02 -4.57 -2.36
CA ARG A 69 12.08 -3.51 -3.37
C ARG A 69 10.67 -3.00 -3.64
N ALA A 70 10.50 -1.67 -3.57
CA ALA A 70 9.21 -1.03 -3.75
C ALA A 70 9.33 0.19 -4.66
N ASP A 71 8.34 0.37 -5.52
CA ASP A 71 8.25 1.51 -6.42
C ASP A 71 7.61 2.69 -5.71
N THR A 72 8.39 3.52 -5.02
CA THR A 72 7.87 4.75 -4.39
C THR A 72 7.82 5.94 -5.36
N HIS A 73 8.14 5.72 -6.65
CA HIS A 73 8.18 6.74 -7.69
C HIS A 73 6.78 7.02 -8.29
N SER A 74 5.90 6.02 -8.36
CA SER A 74 4.51 6.19 -8.80
C SER A 74 3.54 5.14 -8.23
N LEU A 75 2.24 5.29 -8.54
CA LEU A 75 1.21 4.30 -8.23
C LEU A 75 1.20 3.07 -9.14
N PHE A 76 2.01 3.04 -10.20
CA PHE A 76 1.89 2.11 -11.33
C PHE A 76 1.81 0.62 -10.93
N MET A 77 2.66 0.16 -10.01
CA MET A 77 2.67 -1.26 -9.57
C MET A 77 1.90 -1.51 -8.26
N TRP A 78 1.22 -0.50 -7.73
CA TRP A 78 0.55 -0.63 -6.45
C TRP A 78 -0.90 -1.09 -6.55
N GLY A 79 -1.52 -0.96 -7.72
CA GLY A 79 -2.89 -1.40 -7.94
C GLY A 79 -3.07 -2.88 -7.63
N ASP A 80 -4.26 -3.23 -7.15
CA ASP A 80 -4.62 -4.60 -6.85
C ASP A 80 -6.10 -4.82 -7.14
N SER A 81 -6.37 -5.47 -8.27
CA SER A 81 -7.73 -5.83 -8.70
C SER A 81 -8.24 -7.12 -8.06
N THR A 82 -7.37 -7.93 -7.46
CA THR A 82 -7.71 -9.29 -7.02
C THR A 82 -7.55 -9.53 -5.53
N GLY A 83 -7.15 -8.52 -4.76
CA GLY A 83 -6.74 -8.74 -3.38
C GLY A 83 -5.60 -9.74 -3.33
N GLY A 84 -4.51 -9.43 -4.04
CA GLY A 84 -3.36 -10.29 -4.27
C GLY A 84 -2.89 -11.03 -3.01
N ARG A 85 -2.19 -12.16 -3.23
CA ARG A 85 -1.92 -13.24 -2.27
C ARG A 85 -1.09 -12.86 -1.02
N GLY A 86 -0.94 -11.58 -0.68
CA GLY A 86 -0.35 -11.09 0.56
C GLY A 86 1.08 -11.57 0.83
N ARG A 87 1.77 -12.16 -0.15
CA ARG A 87 3.05 -12.85 0.09
C ARG A 87 4.28 -12.00 -0.23
N ALA A 88 4.11 -10.98 -1.07
CA ALA A 88 5.17 -10.07 -1.43
C ALA A 88 4.58 -8.73 -1.88
N LEU A 89 5.30 -7.63 -1.61
CA LEU A 89 4.95 -6.30 -2.12
C LEU A 89 5.19 -6.18 -3.63
N SER A 90 6.08 -6.99 -4.16
CA SER A 90 6.40 -7.06 -5.57
C SER A 90 6.68 -8.49 -6.02
N ALA A 91 6.54 -8.74 -7.32
CA ALA A 91 6.78 -10.05 -7.93
C ALA A 91 8.26 -10.38 -8.17
N HIS A 92 9.19 -9.56 -7.65
CA HIS A 92 10.62 -9.74 -7.91
C HIS A 92 11.14 -11.06 -7.30
N PRO A 93 11.92 -11.87 -8.03
CA PRO A 93 12.42 -13.17 -7.54
C PRO A 93 13.29 -13.08 -6.29
N GLU A 94 14.01 -11.96 -6.09
CA GLU A 94 14.85 -11.74 -4.90
C GLU A 94 14.06 -11.28 -3.67
N ASN A 95 12.74 -11.18 -3.75
CA ASN A 95 11.90 -10.90 -2.59
C ASN A 95 11.78 -12.15 -1.73
N THR A 96 12.89 -12.51 -1.09
CA THR A 96 12.91 -13.57 -0.10
C THR A 96 12.40 -13.00 1.21
N VAL A 97 11.31 -13.56 1.72
CA VAL A 97 10.91 -13.36 3.11
C VAL A 97 11.84 -14.21 3.98
N PRO A 98 12.72 -13.61 4.80
CA PRO A 98 13.76 -14.38 5.48
C PRO A 98 13.31 -14.99 6.81
N CYS A 99 12.11 -14.64 7.30
CA CYS A 99 11.65 -15.02 8.64
C CYS A 99 10.68 -16.20 8.61
N ALA A 100 10.96 -17.24 9.40
CA ALA A 100 10.09 -18.41 9.56
C ALA A 100 8.72 -18.09 10.18
N HIS A 101 8.58 -16.93 10.83
CA HIS A 101 7.33 -16.48 11.45
C HIS A 101 6.42 -15.69 10.51
N PHE A 102 6.86 -15.34 9.31
CA PHE A 102 6.08 -14.49 8.40
C PHE A 102 4.81 -15.20 7.91
N VAL A 103 3.69 -14.49 7.98
CA VAL A 103 2.39 -14.96 7.48
C VAL A 103 2.03 -14.24 6.18
N GLY A 104 2.12 -12.91 6.16
CA GLY A 104 1.74 -12.11 5.00
C GLY A 104 1.87 -10.61 5.22
N VAL A 105 1.68 -9.85 4.15
CA VAL A 105 1.65 -8.38 4.15
C VAL A 105 0.44 -7.88 3.37
N GLN A 106 -0.30 -6.95 3.97
CA GLN A 106 -1.40 -6.22 3.33
C GLN A 106 -0.98 -4.79 3.02
N LYS A 107 -1.52 -4.24 1.94
CA LYS A 107 -1.23 -2.87 1.47
C LYS A 107 -2.50 -2.04 1.38
N PHE A 108 -2.50 -0.87 1.99
CA PHE A 108 -3.59 0.10 1.94
C PHE A 108 -3.04 1.40 1.36
N ILE A 109 -3.67 1.92 0.32
CA ILE A 109 -3.11 3.03 -0.45
C ILE A 109 -4.00 4.23 -0.23
N ASN A 110 -3.48 5.20 0.51
CA ASN A 110 -4.18 6.43 0.79
C ASN A 110 -3.80 7.49 -0.22
N LEU A 111 -4.81 7.98 -0.94
CA LEU A 111 -4.62 8.98 -1.97
C LEU A 111 -4.43 10.39 -1.40
N ASN A 112 -4.59 10.58 -0.08
CA ASN A 112 -4.52 11.87 0.61
C ASN A 112 -5.41 12.94 -0.05
N GLY A 113 -6.58 12.54 -0.55
CA GLY A 113 -7.50 13.42 -1.29
C GLY A 113 -7.02 13.83 -2.68
N ASN A 114 -5.93 13.26 -3.19
CA ASN A 114 -5.45 13.51 -4.55
C ASN A 114 -6.09 12.55 -5.55
N ILE A 115 -6.22 13.01 -6.79
CA ILE A 115 -6.67 12.19 -7.92
C ILE A 115 -5.43 11.69 -8.68
N PRO A 116 -5.31 10.38 -8.95
CA PRO A 116 -4.16 9.78 -9.64
C PRO A 116 -4.26 9.97 -11.17
N MET A 117 -3.91 11.17 -11.64
CA MET A 117 -4.02 11.58 -13.05
C MET A 117 -3.04 10.85 -13.99
N GLU A 118 -2.01 10.24 -13.43
CA GLU A 118 -0.94 9.53 -14.14
C GLU A 118 -1.34 8.12 -14.58
N LEU A 119 -2.47 7.60 -14.10
CA LEU A 119 -3.01 6.31 -14.49
C LEU A 119 -4.33 6.50 -15.25
N ASP A 120 -4.72 5.51 -16.05
CA ASP A 120 -6.05 5.47 -16.66
C ASP A 120 -7.05 4.69 -15.79
N TYR A 121 -6.53 3.71 -15.03
CA TYR A 121 -7.29 2.82 -14.19
C TYR A 121 -6.45 2.40 -12.99
N PHE A 122 -7.03 2.45 -11.79
CA PHE A 122 -6.33 2.05 -10.57
C PHE A 122 -7.31 1.42 -9.57
N PRO A 123 -7.35 0.07 -9.49
CA PRO A 123 -8.16 -0.63 -8.52
C PRO A 123 -7.40 -0.80 -7.21
N GLN A 124 -8.10 -0.64 -6.09
CA GLN A 124 -7.55 -0.89 -4.78
C GLN A 124 -8.57 -1.68 -3.93
N ALA A 125 -8.41 -3.00 -3.93
CA ALA A 125 -9.30 -3.93 -3.24
C ALA A 125 -9.30 -3.77 -1.71
N TRP A 126 -8.17 -3.36 -1.11
CA TRP A 126 -8.01 -3.23 0.34
C TRP A 126 -8.55 -1.93 0.92
N GLY A 127 -8.73 -0.92 0.08
CA GLY A 127 -8.99 0.46 0.50
C GLY A 127 -7.74 1.24 0.89
N ASP A 128 -7.97 2.35 1.58
CA ASP A 128 -6.97 3.37 1.94
C ASP A 128 -6.76 3.57 3.44
N VAL A 129 -7.64 3.01 4.27
CA VAL A 129 -7.51 3.00 5.72
C VAL A 129 -7.13 1.58 6.16
N PRO A 130 -6.02 1.40 6.90
CA PRO A 130 -5.59 0.09 7.36
C PRO A 130 -6.61 -0.54 8.31
N VAL A 131 -6.88 -1.82 8.11
CA VAL A 131 -7.69 -2.65 9.01
C VAL A 131 -6.95 -3.94 9.32
N ILE A 132 -7.05 -4.39 10.57
CA ILE A 132 -6.47 -5.64 11.03
C ILE A 132 -7.31 -6.84 10.57
N THR A 133 -6.66 -7.97 10.29
CA THR A 133 -7.31 -9.27 10.04
C THR A 133 -7.24 -10.11 11.33
N PRO A 134 -8.30 -10.14 12.17
CA PRO A 134 -8.27 -10.76 13.49
C PRO A 134 -7.95 -12.25 13.47
N GLU A 135 -8.38 -12.96 12.43
CA GLU A 135 -8.21 -14.40 12.25
C GLU A 135 -6.72 -14.79 12.20
N LEU A 136 -5.84 -13.86 11.85
CA LEU A 136 -4.38 -14.07 11.87
C LEU A 136 -3.76 -13.84 13.24
N LEU A 137 -4.48 -13.23 14.18
CA LEU A 137 -3.96 -12.78 15.48
C LEU A 137 -4.57 -13.51 16.67
N LEU A 138 -5.83 -13.94 16.60
CA LEU A 138 -6.59 -14.39 17.76
C LEU A 138 -6.32 -15.84 18.19
N HIS A 139 -5.76 -16.68 17.32
CA HIS A 139 -5.68 -18.13 17.58
C HIS A 139 -4.40 -18.63 18.26
N THR A 140 -3.37 -17.78 18.40
CA THR A 140 -2.13 -18.16 19.10
C THR A 140 -1.63 -17.01 19.97
N ALA A 141 -1.08 -17.32 21.14
CA ALA A 141 -0.54 -16.31 22.05
C ALA A 141 0.57 -15.48 21.39
N GLN A 142 1.40 -16.09 20.54
CA GLN A 142 2.55 -15.49 19.87
C GLN A 142 2.26 -15.09 18.42
N THR A 143 1.40 -14.09 18.27
CA THR A 143 1.10 -13.40 17.01
C THR A 143 1.30 -11.91 17.18
N GLY A 144 1.69 -11.25 16.10
CA GLY A 144 1.77 -9.80 16.05
C GLY A 144 1.70 -9.30 14.61
N VAL A 145 1.26 -8.06 14.46
CA VAL A 145 1.24 -7.33 13.19
C VAL A 145 2.13 -6.10 13.34
N VAL A 146 2.89 -5.80 12.30
CA VAL A 146 3.80 -4.65 12.24
C VAL A 146 3.29 -3.70 11.18
N MET A 147 3.05 -2.46 11.59
CA MET A 147 2.66 -1.38 10.70
C MET A 147 3.85 -0.52 10.30
N HIS A 148 3.91 -0.24 9.01
CA HIS A 148 4.86 0.70 8.40
C HIS A 148 4.16 1.47 7.29
N SER A 149 4.76 2.57 6.85
CA SER A 149 4.26 3.31 5.69
C SER A 149 5.39 3.86 4.85
N LEU A 150 5.14 4.00 3.55
CA LEU A 150 6.06 4.60 2.60
C LEU A 150 5.34 5.68 1.78
N PRO A 151 6.00 6.82 1.50
CA PRO A 151 5.44 7.80 0.57
C PRO A 151 5.49 7.24 -0.84
N ILE A 152 4.48 7.57 -1.64
CA ILE A 152 4.45 7.30 -3.07
C ILE A 152 4.34 8.63 -3.81
N CYS A 153 5.20 8.80 -4.81
CA CYS A 153 5.29 10.01 -5.59
C CYS A 153 4.33 10.02 -6.79
N ARG A 154 4.23 11.20 -7.37
CA ARG A 154 3.77 11.46 -8.73
C ARG A 154 4.81 12.32 -9.43
N VAL A 155 5.11 12.03 -10.69
CA VAL A 155 5.96 12.91 -11.49
C VAL A 155 5.18 14.19 -11.83
N GLU A 156 5.66 15.33 -11.34
CA GLU A 156 5.10 16.65 -11.60
C GLU A 156 6.21 17.60 -11.97
N ARG A 157 6.06 18.32 -13.10
CA ARG A 157 7.03 19.35 -13.54
C ARG A 157 8.48 18.85 -13.54
N GLY A 158 8.70 17.60 -13.93
CA GLY A 158 10.03 16.99 -13.98
C GLY A 158 10.62 16.62 -12.62
N ALA A 159 9.80 16.41 -11.59
CA ALA A 159 10.24 15.96 -10.26
C ALA A 159 9.30 14.91 -9.66
N PHE A 160 9.83 14.02 -8.83
CA PHE A 160 9.03 13.11 -8.01
C PHE A 160 8.47 13.88 -6.81
N THR A 161 7.17 14.14 -6.84
CA THR A 161 6.47 14.84 -5.77
C THR A 161 5.64 13.85 -4.95
N PRO A 162 5.89 13.65 -3.65
CA PRO A 162 5.07 12.80 -2.78
C PRO A 162 3.61 13.26 -2.77
N LYS A 163 2.67 12.34 -3.04
CA LYS A 163 1.23 12.62 -3.04
C LYS A 163 0.44 11.61 -2.25
N TYR A 164 0.85 10.35 -2.31
CA TYR A 164 0.11 9.23 -1.75
C TYR A 164 0.94 8.56 -0.66
N VAL A 165 0.32 7.74 0.15
CA VAL A 165 1.04 6.87 1.09
C VAL A 165 0.53 5.45 0.93
N VAL A 166 1.44 4.49 1.03
CA VAL A 166 1.06 3.11 1.26
C VAL A 166 1.29 2.78 2.73
N TYR A 167 0.27 2.25 3.37
CA TYR A 167 0.36 1.61 4.68
C TYR A 167 0.50 0.11 4.49
N LEU A 168 1.40 -0.49 5.25
CA LEU A 168 1.77 -1.88 5.16
C LEU A 168 1.50 -2.54 6.51
N LEU A 169 0.69 -3.59 6.51
CA LEU A 169 0.45 -4.42 7.70
C LEU A 169 1.09 -5.79 7.47
N THR A 170 2.19 -6.06 8.17
CA THR A 170 2.94 -7.33 8.06
C THR A 170 2.66 -8.23 9.26
N TYR A 171 2.08 -9.40 9.00
CA TYR A 171 1.64 -10.35 10.02
C TYR A 171 2.70 -11.41 10.29
N TYR A 172 2.87 -11.72 11.58
CA TYR A 172 3.77 -12.73 12.09
C TYR A 172 3.06 -13.66 13.08
N ALA A 173 3.43 -14.94 13.06
CA ALA A 173 2.95 -15.94 13.98
C ALA A 173 4.05 -16.98 14.27
N GLU A 174 4.07 -17.54 15.47
CA GLU A 174 4.93 -18.68 15.81
C GLU A 174 4.71 -19.87 14.86
N SER A 175 3.45 -20.11 14.46
CA SER A 175 3.08 -21.09 13.45
C SER A 175 2.31 -20.44 12.29
N PRO A 176 2.99 -20.00 11.21
CA PRO A 176 2.31 -19.39 10.07
C PRO A 176 1.30 -20.31 9.40
N SER A 177 1.58 -21.62 9.37
CA SER A 177 0.65 -22.60 8.81
C SER A 177 -0.66 -22.68 9.59
N ALA A 178 -0.61 -22.56 10.92
CA ALA A 178 -1.80 -22.52 11.76
C ALA A 178 -2.57 -21.21 11.54
N ALA A 179 -1.87 -20.06 11.48
CA ALA A 179 -2.49 -18.77 11.18
C ALA A 179 -3.20 -18.76 9.81
N HIS A 180 -2.58 -19.35 8.78
CA HIS A 180 -3.21 -19.50 7.46
C HIS A 180 -4.44 -20.42 7.49
N LYS A 181 -4.40 -21.52 8.24
CA LYS A 181 -5.57 -22.40 8.39
C LYS A 181 -6.70 -21.69 9.13
N ALA A 182 -6.37 -20.94 10.17
CA ALA A 182 -7.34 -20.27 11.03
C ALA A 182 -8.20 -19.27 10.26
N GLY A 183 -7.63 -18.45 9.39
CA GLY A 183 -8.44 -17.57 8.54
C GLY A 183 -8.93 -18.22 7.23
N GLY A 184 -9.12 -19.55 7.22
CA GLY A 184 -9.89 -20.22 6.17
C GLY A 184 -9.09 -20.97 5.11
N GLY A 185 -7.77 -21.17 5.30
CA GLY A 185 -6.97 -22.14 4.53
C GLY A 185 -6.75 -21.81 3.04
N GLY A 186 -7.27 -20.68 2.56
CA GLY A 186 -7.07 -20.16 1.20
C GLY A 186 -6.55 -18.72 1.21
N TRP A 187 -5.92 -18.30 0.11
CA TRP A 187 -5.44 -16.91 -0.08
C TRP A 187 -6.58 -15.87 -0.09
N THR A 188 -7.83 -16.32 -0.01
CA THR A 188 -9.06 -15.53 0.23
C THR A 188 -9.17 -14.99 1.66
N LEU A 189 -8.24 -15.38 2.54
CA LEU A 189 -7.96 -14.87 3.90
C LEU A 189 -8.03 -13.36 4.08
N PHE A 190 -7.98 -12.63 2.99
CA PHE A 190 -7.75 -11.23 2.97
C PHE A 190 -8.90 -10.59 2.16
N THR A 191 -10.14 -10.61 2.65
CA THR A 191 -11.19 -9.71 2.14
C THR A 191 -11.49 -8.72 3.26
N ALA A 192 -10.51 -7.85 3.51
CA ALA A 192 -10.54 -6.84 4.57
C ALA A 192 -11.82 -5.98 4.52
N SER A 193 -12.32 -5.70 3.31
CA SER A 193 -13.57 -4.96 3.07
C SER A 193 -14.83 -5.70 3.53
N GLN A 194 -14.84 -7.03 3.57
CA GLN A 194 -15.99 -7.78 4.09
C GLN A 194 -16.02 -7.79 5.62
N HIS A 195 -14.87 -7.82 6.28
CA HIS A 195 -14.78 -7.91 7.74
C HIS A 195 -15.04 -6.56 8.43
N ALA A 196 -14.63 -5.44 7.83
CA ALA A 196 -14.87 -4.10 8.37
C ALA A 196 -16.36 -3.78 8.55
N GLY A 197 -17.24 -4.36 7.73
CA GLY A 197 -18.70 -4.22 7.89
C GLY A 197 -19.29 -5.03 9.06
N HIS A 198 -18.56 -6.02 9.59
CA HIS A 198 -19.06 -6.94 10.62
C HIS A 198 -18.47 -6.72 12.00
N ASP A 199 -17.22 -6.23 12.10
CA ASP A 199 -16.58 -5.90 13.38
C ASP A 199 -15.87 -4.55 13.30
N PRO A 200 -16.40 -3.49 13.92
CA PRO A 200 -15.77 -2.16 13.86
C PRO A 200 -14.38 -2.12 14.49
N ARG A 201 -14.03 -3.08 15.36
CA ARG A 201 -12.71 -3.14 16.03
C ARG A 201 -11.57 -3.41 15.06
N VAL A 202 -11.84 -3.95 13.87
CA VAL A 202 -10.77 -4.20 12.88
C VAL A 202 -10.13 -2.91 12.37
N GLY A 203 -10.88 -1.80 12.35
CA GLY A 203 -10.37 -0.47 11.99
C GLY A 203 -9.86 0.34 13.19
N ASP A 204 -10.13 -0.10 14.42
CA ASP A 204 -9.64 0.55 15.64
C ASP A 204 -8.18 0.12 15.90
N LEU A 205 -7.24 0.74 15.19
CA LEU A 205 -5.82 0.44 15.35
C LEU A 205 -5.31 0.64 16.80
N PRO A 206 -5.70 1.71 17.54
CA PRO A 206 -5.39 1.85 18.96
C PRO A 206 -5.78 0.64 19.82
N TYR A 207 -6.96 0.06 19.60
CA TYR A 207 -7.39 -1.16 20.30
C TYR A 207 -6.38 -2.32 20.14
N TRP A 208 -5.82 -2.51 18.94
CA TRP A 208 -4.82 -3.57 18.70
C TRP A 208 -3.45 -3.27 19.31
N VAL A 209 -3.11 -1.98 19.47
CA VAL A 209 -1.90 -1.56 20.22
C VAL A 209 -2.07 -1.89 21.70
N GLU A 210 -3.24 -1.58 22.29
CA GLU A 210 -3.54 -1.88 23.71
C GLU A 210 -3.51 -3.38 24.01
N LEU A 211 -3.97 -4.20 23.05
CA LEU A 211 -3.86 -5.66 23.14
C LEU A 211 -2.41 -6.18 22.99
N GLY A 212 -1.44 -5.32 22.68
CA GLY A 212 -0.06 -5.73 22.42
C GLY A 212 0.10 -6.55 21.14
N LYS A 213 -0.86 -6.46 20.21
CA LYS A 213 -0.87 -7.21 18.94
C LYS A 213 -0.39 -6.38 17.76
N LEU A 214 -0.49 -5.05 17.84
CA LEU A 214 -0.02 -4.13 16.82
C LEU A 214 1.25 -3.42 17.28
N HIS A 215 2.31 -3.61 16.49
CA HIS A 215 3.60 -2.97 16.63
C HIS A 215 3.84 -2.03 15.43
N TRP A 216 4.82 -1.15 15.53
CA TRP A 216 5.16 -0.26 14.43
C TRP A 216 6.67 -0.05 14.29
N LEU A 217 7.11 0.37 13.11
CA LEU A 217 8.45 0.90 12.95
C LEU A 217 8.48 2.37 13.41
N ASP A 218 9.47 2.71 14.21
CA ASP A 218 9.68 4.08 14.68
C ASP A 218 10.06 5.01 13.52
N LEU A 219 9.19 5.95 13.17
CA LEU A 219 9.39 6.81 12.02
C LEU A 219 10.37 7.96 12.29
N ASP A 220 10.66 8.24 13.56
CA ASP A 220 11.57 9.31 13.98
C ASP A 220 13.03 8.84 14.10
N ASP A 221 13.29 7.54 13.99
CA ASP A 221 14.63 6.94 14.04
C ASP A 221 15.01 6.33 12.66
N PRO A 222 16.16 6.72 12.08
CA PRO A 222 16.57 6.26 10.75
C PRO A 222 16.84 4.75 10.66
N THR A 223 17.08 4.09 11.79
CA THR A 223 17.26 2.64 11.87
C THR A 223 15.94 1.89 11.90
N LEU A 224 14.82 2.60 12.04
CA LEU A 224 13.45 2.07 12.08
C LEU A 224 13.34 0.88 13.04
N PRO A 225 13.67 1.05 14.34
CA PRO A 225 13.50 0.01 15.34
C PRO A 225 12.01 -0.37 15.47
N LEU A 226 11.77 -1.60 15.89
CA LEU A 226 10.42 -2.06 16.20
C LEU A 226 10.00 -1.45 17.54
N LYS A 227 8.87 -0.74 17.56
CA LYS A 227 8.25 -0.19 18.76
C LYS A 227 6.99 -0.95 19.15
N SER A 228 6.81 -1.04 20.46
CA SER A 228 5.58 -1.40 21.15
C SER A 228 5.47 -0.44 22.33
N GLY A 229 4.27 0.00 22.69
CA GLY A 229 4.10 1.02 23.71
C GLY A 229 2.66 1.45 23.87
N PRO A 230 2.40 2.51 24.66
CA PRO A 230 1.07 3.06 24.82
C PRO A 230 0.53 3.61 23.49
N THR A 231 -0.79 3.67 23.37
CA THR A 231 -1.50 4.22 22.19
C THR A 231 -1.16 5.68 21.92
N SER A 232 -0.75 6.44 22.94
CA SER A 232 -0.27 7.83 22.79
C SER A 232 0.94 7.96 21.87
N ASP A 233 1.75 6.91 21.76
CA ASP A 233 3.00 6.90 21.00
C ASP A 233 2.81 6.30 19.60
N PHE A 234 1.60 5.83 19.28
CA PHE A 234 1.28 5.18 18.02
C PHE A 234 1.06 6.22 16.90
N PRO A 235 1.93 6.28 15.87
CA PRO A 235 1.94 7.39 14.92
C PRO A 235 0.84 7.29 13.84
N TYR A 236 0.05 6.23 13.84
CA TYR A 236 -0.97 5.94 12.82
C TYR A 236 -2.41 6.05 13.34
N ALA A 237 -2.61 6.64 14.51
CA ALA A 237 -3.96 6.89 15.03
C ALA A 237 -4.69 7.95 14.19
N GLY A 238 -5.94 7.69 13.84
CA GLY A 238 -6.81 8.69 13.19
C GLY A 238 -6.63 8.85 11.68
N ILE A 239 -6.02 7.86 10.99
CA ILE A 239 -5.98 7.83 9.52
C ILE A 239 -7.40 7.97 8.95
N GLN A 240 -7.58 8.93 8.05
CA GLN A 240 -8.83 9.16 7.35
C GLN A 240 -8.71 8.71 5.90
N GLY A 241 -9.83 8.28 5.32
CA GLY A 241 -9.90 7.83 3.94
C GLY A 241 -11.33 7.43 3.57
N VAL A 242 -11.47 6.76 2.44
CA VAL A 242 -12.68 6.09 1.97
C VAL A 242 -13.12 4.99 2.93
N GLY A 243 -12.17 4.27 3.55
CA GLY A 243 -12.45 3.20 4.50
C GLY A 243 -12.88 1.88 3.87
N GLY A 244 -12.80 1.76 2.54
CA GLY A 244 -13.20 0.57 1.80
C GLY A 244 -12.55 0.49 0.43
N SER A 245 -12.83 -0.61 -0.30
CA SER A 245 -12.28 -0.83 -1.64
C SER A 245 -12.69 0.30 -2.59
N TYR A 246 -11.76 0.81 -3.37
CA TYR A 246 -12.07 1.87 -4.34
C TYR A 246 -11.43 1.59 -5.69
N THR A 247 -11.99 2.21 -6.72
CA THR A 247 -11.44 2.16 -8.07
C THR A 247 -11.40 3.57 -8.62
N TYR A 248 -10.22 4.01 -9.02
CA TYR A 248 -10.09 5.18 -9.86
C TYR A 248 -10.25 4.80 -11.34
N ARG A 249 -11.02 5.60 -12.08
CA ARG A 249 -11.10 5.55 -13.54
C ARG A 249 -10.95 6.95 -14.11
N LYS A 250 -10.02 7.11 -15.03
CA LYS A 250 -9.87 8.33 -15.82
C LYS A 250 -11.04 8.43 -16.81
N ARG A 251 -11.65 9.61 -16.93
CA ARG A 251 -12.71 9.79 -17.92
C ARG A 251 -12.11 9.88 -19.32
N PRO A 252 -12.72 9.22 -20.31
CA PRO A 252 -12.31 9.41 -21.70
C PRO A 252 -12.59 10.85 -22.13
N LYS A 253 -11.72 11.39 -22.98
CA LYS A 253 -11.88 12.73 -23.56
C LYS A 253 -13.21 12.81 -24.32
N PRO A 254 -14.16 13.68 -23.93
CA PRO A 254 -15.42 13.83 -24.66
C PRO A 254 -15.14 14.22 -26.11
N ARG A 255 -15.78 13.58 -27.09
CA ARG A 255 -15.55 13.78 -28.55
C ARG A 255 -15.45 15.25 -28.99
N TRP A 256 -16.23 16.13 -28.39
CA TRP A 256 -16.29 17.55 -28.72
C TRP A 256 -15.11 18.38 -28.16
N GLN A 257 -14.32 17.86 -27.22
CA GLN A 257 -13.11 18.52 -26.70
C GLN A 257 -11.81 18.05 -27.35
N TRP A 258 -11.86 17.21 -28.39
CA TRP A 258 -10.65 16.54 -28.91
C TRP A 258 -9.58 17.52 -29.40
N LEU A 259 -10.00 18.69 -29.88
CA LEU A 259 -9.13 19.78 -30.34
C LEU A 259 -8.56 20.65 -29.20
N ASP A 260 -9.15 20.59 -28.00
CA ASP A 260 -8.67 21.32 -26.85
C ASP A 260 -7.41 20.64 -26.27
N ARG A 261 -6.24 21.23 -26.52
CA ARG A 261 -4.95 20.76 -25.98
C ARG A 261 -4.79 21.06 -24.49
N SER A 262 -5.63 21.93 -23.93
CA SER A 262 -5.68 22.27 -22.51
C SER A 262 -6.65 21.40 -21.71
N TRP A 263 -7.35 20.47 -22.36
CA TRP A 263 -8.21 19.52 -21.68
C TRP A 263 -7.39 18.59 -20.80
N HIS A 264 -7.65 18.65 -19.49
CA HIS A 264 -7.11 17.71 -18.53
C HIS A 264 -8.15 16.62 -18.24
N PRO A 265 -7.84 15.33 -18.44
CA PRO A 265 -8.72 14.25 -18.04
C PRO A 265 -9.01 14.33 -16.54
N ASP A 266 -10.26 14.63 -16.19
CA ASP A 266 -10.75 14.37 -14.84
C ASP A 266 -10.98 12.85 -14.70
N GLY A 267 -10.67 12.31 -13.53
CA GLY A 267 -11.03 10.94 -13.20
C GLY A 267 -11.95 10.91 -11.99
N VAL A 268 -12.56 9.76 -11.77
CA VAL A 268 -13.52 9.55 -10.70
C VAL A 268 -13.03 8.41 -9.83
N ILE A 269 -13.09 8.60 -8.51
CA ILE A 269 -12.88 7.54 -7.54
C ILE A 269 -14.25 7.00 -7.16
N TYR A 270 -14.46 5.71 -7.38
CA TYR A 270 -15.68 4.99 -7.03
C TYR A 270 -15.44 4.11 -5.81
N ASN A 271 -16.41 4.03 -4.91
CA ASN A 271 -16.48 2.92 -3.97
C ASN A 271 -16.79 1.66 -4.78
N SER A 272 -15.92 0.66 -4.72
CA SER A 272 -16.08 -0.55 -5.54
C SER A 272 -17.18 -1.47 -5.01
N SER A 273 -17.57 -1.37 -3.74
CA SER A 273 -18.68 -2.15 -3.18
C SER A 273 -20.04 -1.48 -3.41
N GLU A 274 -20.10 -0.15 -3.40
CA GLU A 274 -21.35 0.62 -3.41
C GLU A 274 -21.65 1.28 -4.76
N ASN A 275 -20.71 1.24 -5.71
CA ASN A 275 -20.76 1.99 -6.97
C ASN A 275 -21.00 3.52 -6.78
N GLU A 276 -20.64 4.05 -5.62
CA GLU A 276 -20.79 5.47 -5.28
C GLU A 276 -19.57 6.28 -5.72
N VAL A 277 -19.79 7.53 -6.17
CA VAL A 277 -18.70 8.46 -6.49
C VAL A 277 -18.22 9.14 -5.21
N LEU A 278 -17.00 8.81 -4.79
CA LEU A 278 -16.41 9.25 -3.52
C LEU A 278 -15.70 10.61 -3.63
N ALA A 279 -15.12 10.89 -4.79
CA ALA A 279 -14.41 12.14 -5.03
C ALA A 279 -14.47 12.56 -6.50
N ARG A 280 -14.59 13.87 -6.69
CA ARG A 280 -14.41 14.57 -7.97
C ARG A 280 -13.39 15.69 -7.75
N PRO A 281 -12.64 16.12 -8.78
CA PRO A 281 -11.86 17.34 -8.65
C PRO A 281 -12.83 18.49 -8.34
N SER A 282 -12.61 19.18 -7.22
CA SER A 282 -13.23 20.46 -6.94
C SER A 282 -12.49 21.52 -7.75
N TRP A 283 -13.17 22.18 -8.67
CA TRP A 283 -12.66 23.36 -9.37
C TRP A 283 -12.88 24.60 -8.50
#